data_AF-A0A3B1IW96-F1
#
_entry.id   AF-A0A3B1IW96-F1
#
_cell.length_a   1.000
_cell.length_b   1.000
_cell.length_c   1.000
_cell.angle_alpha   90.00
_cell.angle_beta   90.00
_cell.angle_gamma   90.00
#
_symmetry.space_group_name_H-M   'P 1'
#
loop_
_entity.id
_entity.type
_entity.pdbx_description
1 polymer ?
#
loop_
_entity_poly.entity_id
_entity_poly.type
_entity_poly.pdbx_seq_one_letter_code
_entity_poly.pdbx_strand_id
1 'polypeptide(L)'
;MTVPASQTSYPSCSLSNWSRSPALQHNKFCSLTDSRKLFATFKSLLNPPPPPPATCLTAETLASFFTGKVAAISNQFTDAQCSSPTTSSTARCPSTEGVAFSSFTPLTENETLALLTRSRPTTCPLDPIPSNLLQTIAPAIIPAITHTINASLTSGVFPTAFKQAHVTPLLKKPSLNPAQVDNYRPVSLLPFLSKTLERAVLNQVSGFLSQNDLLDQNQSWFKKGHSTETALLSVTEALKTARAAGQSSVLILLDLSAAFDTVNHDFLLTILSNMGIADNVLSWFRSYLTGRSFKVSWQGQLSSARSLSTGVPQGSVLGPLLFSIYTTSLGQVIRSHGFSYHCFADDTQLYLLFSPEDHSISARISQCLSDISSWMREHHLQLNLSKTELLVHHRFALYTSKTIFSTQILYKYRLSLSLSLTDKGC
;
A
#
# COMPACT_ATOMS: atom_id res chain seq x y z
N MET A 1 -33.52 0.43 -71.46
CA MET A 1 -32.35 0.89 -72.22
C MET A 1 -31.82 2.18 -71.59
N THR A 2 -30.76 2.10 -70.78
CA THR A 2 -29.70 3.12 -70.56
C THR A 2 -28.71 2.59 -69.52
N VAL A 3 -27.48 3.11 -69.57
CA VAL A 3 -26.18 2.53 -69.15
C VAL A 3 -25.71 3.14 -67.79
N PRO A 4 -24.48 2.90 -67.25
CA PRO A 4 -24.25 2.19 -65.99
C PRO A 4 -23.60 3.04 -64.87
N ALA A 5 -23.50 2.47 -63.67
CA ALA A 5 -22.80 3.06 -62.52
C ALA A 5 -21.34 2.54 -62.39
N SER A 6 -20.49 3.43 -61.90
CA SER A 6 -19.04 3.41 -61.85
C SER A 6 -18.41 2.37 -60.91
N GLN A 7 -17.22 1.90 -61.29
CA GLN A 7 -16.28 1.14 -60.46
C GLN A 7 -15.68 2.03 -59.37
N THR A 8 -15.70 1.57 -58.12
CA THR A 8 -14.70 1.94 -57.09
C THR A 8 -14.32 0.69 -56.31
N SER A 9 -13.03 0.35 -56.37
CA SER A 9 -12.39 -0.76 -55.69
C SER A 9 -12.07 -0.39 -54.23
N TYR A 10 -12.44 -1.25 -53.29
CA TYR A 10 -11.98 -1.19 -51.90
C TYR A 10 -11.00 -2.34 -51.62
N PRO A 11 -9.95 -2.13 -50.81
CA PRO A 11 -8.91 -3.11 -50.56
C PRO A 11 -9.41 -4.26 -49.69
N SER A 12 -9.02 -5.47 -50.05
CA SER A 12 -9.25 -6.73 -49.37
C SER A 12 -8.64 -6.74 -47.96
N CYS A 13 -9.50 -6.66 -46.93
CA CYS A 13 -9.09 -6.90 -45.55
C CYS A 13 -9.02 -8.42 -45.32
N SER A 14 -7.85 -8.93 -44.94
CA SER A 14 -7.58 -10.34 -44.68
C SER A 14 -8.37 -10.85 -43.46
N LEU A 15 -9.30 -11.78 -43.71
CA LEU A 15 -10.07 -12.54 -42.72
C LEU A 15 -9.20 -13.62 -42.01
N SER A 16 -8.04 -13.25 -41.45
CA SER A 16 -7.14 -14.23 -40.79
C SER A 16 -7.20 -14.26 -39.26
N ASN A 17 -8.04 -13.43 -38.61
CA ASN A 17 -8.09 -13.35 -37.14
C ASN A 17 -9.30 -14.04 -36.48
N TRP A 18 -10.12 -14.77 -37.23
CA TRP A 18 -11.36 -15.40 -36.72
C TRP A 18 -11.38 -16.94 -36.77
N SER A 19 -10.21 -17.58 -36.77
CA SER A 19 -10.09 -19.04 -36.68
C SER A 19 -9.52 -19.48 -35.32
N ARG A 20 -10.23 -19.19 -34.23
CA ARG A 20 -10.07 -19.96 -32.97
C ARG A 20 -11.14 -21.05 -32.94
N SER A 21 -10.70 -22.31 -32.96
CA SER A 21 -11.57 -23.49 -33.01
C SER A 21 -12.70 -23.43 -31.96
N PRO A 22 -13.97 -23.69 -32.33
CA PRO A 22 -15.11 -23.74 -31.40
C PRO A 22 -14.88 -24.68 -30.21
N ALA A 23 -14.06 -25.72 -30.38
CA ALA A 23 -13.69 -26.67 -29.33
C ALA A 23 -12.90 -26.04 -28.16
N LEU A 24 -12.06 -25.03 -28.43
CA LEU A 24 -11.27 -24.31 -27.42
C LEU A 24 -12.15 -23.39 -26.55
N GLN A 25 -13.23 -22.85 -27.12
CA GLN A 25 -14.21 -22.06 -26.37
C GLN A 25 -15.12 -22.96 -25.54
N HIS A 26 -15.58 -24.08 -26.10
CA HIS A 26 -16.45 -25.03 -25.39
C HIS A 26 -15.78 -25.59 -24.11
N ASN A 27 -14.51 -25.99 -24.19
CA ASN A 27 -13.75 -26.47 -23.03
C ASN A 27 -13.52 -25.39 -21.94
N LYS A 28 -13.50 -24.11 -22.32
CA LYS A 28 -13.41 -22.98 -21.37
C LYS A 28 -14.71 -22.77 -20.61
N PHE A 29 -15.87 -23.06 -21.20
CA PHE A 29 -17.17 -22.84 -20.56
C PHE A 29 -17.64 -24.03 -19.71
N CYS A 30 -17.34 -25.26 -20.14
CA CYS A 30 -17.80 -26.46 -19.43
C CYS A 30 -17.00 -26.81 -18.16
N SER A 31 -15.86 -26.15 -17.89
CA SER A 31 -14.98 -26.44 -16.75
C SER A 31 -14.98 -25.38 -15.64
N LEU A 32 -15.84 -24.36 -15.71
CA LEU A 32 -15.83 -23.24 -14.77
C LEU A 32 -16.92 -23.36 -13.69
N THR A 33 -16.55 -23.90 -12.53
CA THR A 33 -17.32 -23.77 -11.27
C THR A 33 -17.12 -22.40 -10.59
N ASP A 34 -16.21 -21.56 -11.11
CA ASP A 34 -15.83 -20.26 -10.56
C ASP A 34 -16.55 -19.12 -11.27
N SER A 35 -17.57 -18.56 -10.60
CA SER A 35 -18.41 -17.47 -11.09
C SER A 35 -17.60 -16.21 -11.46
N ARG A 36 -16.45 -15.96 -10.81
CA ARG A 36 -15.59 -14.81 -11.12
C ARG A 36 -14.88 -14.98 -12.45
N LYS A 37 -14.38 -16.18 -12.75
CA LYS A 37 -13.73 -16.49 -14.04
C LYS A 37 -14.74 -16.48 -15.18
N LEU A 38 -15.96 -16.98 -14.93
CA LEU A 38 -17.04 -16.96 -15.91
C LEU A 38 -17.43 -15.52 -16.24
N PHE A 39 -17.62 -14.67 -15.23
CA PHE A 39 -17.94 -13.26 -15.44
C PHE A 39 -16.79 -12.48 -16.13
N ALA A 40 -15.54 -12.76 -15.78
CA ALA A 40 -14.38 -12.17 -16.46
C ALA A 40 -14.29 -12.60 -17.94
N THR A 41 -14.60 -13.86 -18.24
CA THR A 41 -14.62 -14.40 -19.61
C THR A 41 -15.74 -13.77 -20.42
N PHE A 42 -16.95 -13.70 -19.88
CA PHE A 42 -18.08 -13.01 -20.51
C PHE A 42 -17.77 -11.54 -20.77
N LYS A 43 -17.20 -10.85 -19.77
CA LYS A 43 -16.83 -9.43 -19.90
C LYS A 43 -15.78 -9.21 -20.99
N SER A 44 -14.84 -10.14 -21.16
CA SER A 44 -13.81 -10.09 -22.21
C SER A 44 -14.33 -10.45 -23.60
N LEU A 45 -15.40 -11.24 -23.71
CA LEU A 45 -16.01 -11.61 -24.99
C LEU A 45 -16.99 -10.56 -25.48
N LEU A 46 -17.76 -9.97 -24.56
CA LEU A 46 -18.77 -8.97 -24.87
C LEU A 46 -18.19 -7.57 -25.05
N ASN A 47 -17.04 -7.29 -24.44
CA ASN A 47 -16.34 -6.03 -24.62
C ASN A 47 -15.00 -6.33 -25.32
N PRO A 48 -14.84 -6.03 -26.62
CA PRO A 48 -13.52 -6.06 -27.23
C PRO A 48 -12.58 -5.17 -26.40
N PRO A 49 -11.30 -5.54 -26.24
CA PRO A 49 -10.35 -4.67 -25.57
C PRO A 49 -10.40 -3.31 -26.28
N PRO A 50 -10.50 -2.19 -25.53
CA PRO A 50 -10.50 -0.88 -26.16
C PRO A 50 -9.27 -0.77 -27.07
N PRO A 51 -9.39 -0.18 -28.26
CA PRO A 51 -8.21 0.12 -29.07
C PRO A 51 -7.21 0.84 -28.17
N PRO A 52 -5.91 0.48 -28.22
CA PRO A 52 -4.91 1.13 -27.39
C PRO A 52 -5.08 2.63 -27.59
N PRO A 53 -5.38 3.41 -26.53
CA PRO A 53 -5.55 4.83 -26.69
C PRO A 53 -4.23 5.35 -27.28
N ALA A 54 -4.31 6.19 -28.30
CA ALA A 54 -3.15 6.89 -28.86
C ALA A 54 -2.55 7.76 -27.75
N THR A 55 -1.72 7.14 -26.93
CA THR A 55 -1.16 7.72 -25.72
C THR A 55 0.32 7.88 -25.99
N CYS A 56 0.81 9.11 -25.87
CA CYS A 56 2.24 9.43 -25.93
C CYS A 56 3.00 8.86 -24.70
N LEU A 57 2.31 8.13 -23.80
CA LEU A 57 2.90 7.57 -22.60
C LEU A 57 3.77 6.37 -22.96
N THR A 58 5.05 6.49 -22.63
CA THR A 58 6.02 5.40 -22.74
C THR A 58 6.29 4.79 -21.36
N ALA A 59 6.88 3.60 -21.35
CA ALA A 59 7.39 3.00 -20.11
C ALA A 59 8.37 3.93 -19.38
N GLU A 60 9.19 4.66 -20.13
CA GLU A 60 10.16 5.62 -19.58
C GLU A 60 9.48 6.84 -18.96
N THR A 61 8.47 7.40 -19.62
CA THR A 61 7.68 8.53 -19.08
C THR A 61 7.02 8.15 -17.75
N LEU A 62 6.44 6.95 -17.67
CA LEU A 62 5.82 6.44 -16.44
C LEU A 62 6.85 6.16 -15.34
N ALA A 63 8.00 5.57 -15.68
CA ALA A 63 9.10 5.34 -14.74
C ALA A 63 9.65 6.65 -14.16
N SER A 64 9.87 7.66 -15.01
CA SER A 64 10.30 8.99 -14.61
C SER A 64 9.27 9.69 -13.74
N PHE A 65 7.98 9.56 -14.07
CA PHE A 65 6.90 10.11 -13.24
C PHE A 65 6.85 9.48 -11.84
N PHE A 66 6.87 8.15 -11.73
CA PHE A 66 6.83 7.47 -10.43
C PHE A 66 8.05 7.83 -9.58
N THR A 67 9.25 7.85 -10.19
CA THR A 67 10.48 8.21 -9.48
C THR A 67 10.49 9.68 -9.06
N GLY A 68 10.12 10.57 -9.98
CA GLY A 68 10.10 12.02 -9.74
C GLY A 68 9.10 12.42 -8.67
N LYS A 69 7.94 11.75 -8.62
CA LYS A 69 6.94 11.96 -7.55
C LYS A 69 7.50 11.61 -6.17
N VAL A 70 8.15 10.46 -6.04
CA VAL A 70 8.73 10.04 -4.75
C VAL A 70 9.89 10.96 -4.37
N ALA A 71 10.78 11.28 -5.32
CA ALA A 71 11.89 12.20 -5.08
C ALA A 71 11.42 13.60 -4.65
N ALA A 72 10.37 14.12 -5.27
CA ALA A 72 9.78 15.41 -4.89
C ALA A 72 9.24 15.41 -3.46
N ILE A 73 8.70 14.28 -2.97
CA ILE A 73 8.26 14.15 -1.59
C ILE A 73 9.48 14.03 -0.66
N SER A 74 10.41 13.14 -0.98
CA SER A 74 11.61 12.92 -0.16
C SER A 74 12.47 14.18 0.00
N ASN A 75 12.62 14.99 -1.05
CA ASN A 75 13.41 16.23 -1.01
C ASN A 75 12.85 17.29 -0.05
N GLN A 76 11.54 17.27 0.23
CA GLN A 76 10.93 18.19 1.21
C GLN A 76 11.43 17.95 2.63
N PHE A 77 11.98 16.76 2.90
CA PHE A 77 12.47 16.38 4.23
C PHE A 77 13.98 16.57 4.37
N THR A 78 14.74 16.60 3.27
CA THR A 78 16.20 16.78 3.28
C THR A 78 16.60 18.22 3.64
N ASP A 79 15.85 19.22 3.16
CA ASP A 79 16.13 20.63 3.43
C ASP A 79 15.80 21.07 4.86
N ALA A 80 15.03 20.25 5.61
CA ALA A 80 14.60 20.55 6.97
C ALA A 80 15.64 20.20 8.06
N GLN A 81 16.79 19.60 7.71
CA GLN A 81 17.81 19.16 8.67
C GLN A 81 18.74 20.28 9.18
N CYS A 82 18.51 21.55 8.81
CA CYS A 82 19.16 22.72 9.43
C CYS A 82 18.25 23.37 10.47
N SER A 83 17.88 22.63 11.52
CA SER A 83 17.34 23.17 12.77
C SER A 83 17.66 22.14 13.85
N SER A 84 18.46 22.52 14.83
CA SER A 84 18.88 21.72 15.98
C SER A 84 17.75 20.86 16.59
N PRO A 85 18.05 19.68 17.18
CA PRO A 85 17.05 18.84 17.81
C PRO A 85 16.52 19.56 19.06
N THR A 86 15.43 20.30 18.91
CA THR A 86 14.66 20.77 20.05
C THR A 86 14.08 19.53 20.72
N THR A 87 14.46 19.31 21.97
CA THR A 87 13.91 18.28 22.86
C THR A 87 12.41 18.50 23.05
N SER A 88 11.59 18.07 22.10
CA SER A 88 10.14 17.94 22.25
C SER A 88 9.79 16.47 22.28
N SER A 89 9.57 15.95 23.50
CA SER A 89 8.89 14.69 23.85
C SER A 89 8.60 13.75 22.67
N THR A 90 9.62 13.08 22.15
CA THR A 90 9.45 12.08 21.10
C THR A 90 8.68 10.90 21.68
N ALA A 91 7.54 10.58 21.07
CA ALA A 91 6.81 9.35 21.33
C ALA A 91 7.79 8.18 21.20
N ARG A 92 8.14 7.53 22.33
CA ARG A 92 9.12 6.44 22.36
C ARG A 92 8.49 5.24 21.66
N CYS A 93 9.22 4.66 20.71
CA CYS A 93 8.86 3.36 20.16
C CYS A 93 8.82 2.32 21.28
N PRO A 94 7.99 1.26 21.18
CA PRO A 94 8.02 0.15 22.11
C PRO A 94 9.45 -0.42 22.16
N SER A 95 10.07 -0.40 23.33
CA SER A 95 11.40 -0.96 23.55
C SER A 95 11.29 -2.24 24.37
N THR A 96 11.96 -3.31 23.93
CA THR A 96 12.14 -4.49 24.77
C THR A 96 13.24 -4.23 25.79
N GLU A 97 12.93 -4.27 27.08
CA GLU A 97 13.96 -4.35 28.12
C GLU A 97 14.60 -5.75 28.08
N GLY A 98 15.62 -5.93 27.24
CA GLY A 98 16.53 -7.08 27.27
C GLY A 98 16.23 -8.27 26.35
N VAL A 99 15.13 -8.26 25.58
CA VAL A 99 14.82 -9.34 24.62
C VAL A 99 15.20 -8.92 23.20
N ALA A 100 16.15 -9.63 22.59
CA ALA A 100 16.62 -9.38 21.23
C ALA A 100 16.36 -10.57 20.30
N PHE A 101 15.91 -10.29 19.07
CA PHE A 101 15.81 -11.23 17.98
C PHE A 101 16.99 -11.06 17.03
N SER A 102 18.07 -11.80 17.30
CA SER A 102 19.38 -11.67 16.64
C SER A 102 19.60 -12.66 15.49
N SER A 103 18.87 -13.78 15.46
CA SER A 103 19.03 -14.83 14.45
C SER A 103 17.70 -15.45 14.03
N PHE A 104 17.58 -15.76 12.74
CA PHE A 104 16.48 -16.58 12.22
C PHE A 104 16.72 -18.06 12.50
N THR A 105 15.63 -18.80 12.72
CA THR A 105 15.63 -20.26 12.74
C THR A 105 15.60 -20.79 11.30
N PRO A 106 16.51 -21.70 10.90
CA PRO A 106 16.44 -22.36 9.60
C PRO A 106 15.16 -23.18 9.44
N LEU A 107 14.61 -23.21 8.24
CA LEU A 107 13.41 -23.99 7.91
C LEU A 107 13.78 -25.41 7.49
N THR A 108 12.91 -26.35 7.81
CA THR A 108 12.90 -27.69 7.22
C THR A 108 12.35 -27.66 5.79
N GLU A 109 12.60 -28.72 5.03
CA GLU A 109 12.03 -28.86 3.67
C GLU A 109 10.50 -28.91 3.70
N ASN A 110 9.91 -29.52 4.73
CA ASN A 110 8.46 -29.59 4.90
C ASN A 110 7.84 -28.22 5.16
N GLU A 111 8.46 -27.40 6.02
CA GLU A 111 8.02 -26.02 6.27
C GLU A 111 8.15 -25.18 5.00
N THR A 112 9.26 -25.32 4.28
CA THR A 112 9.49 -24.62 3.02
C THR A 112 8.47 -25.04 1.95
N LEU A 113 8.16 -26.34 1.85
CA LEU A 113 7.15 -26.87 0.94
C LEU A 113 5.77 -26.32 1.27
N ALA A 114 5.42 -26.28 2.56
CA ALA A 114 4.16 -25.73 3.02
C ALA A 114 4.03 -24.22 2.72
N LEU A 115 5.10 -23.44 2.91
CA LEU A 115 5.13 -22.03 2.54
C LEU A 115 4.92 -21.84 1.04
N LEU A 116 5.63 -22.61 0.23
CA LEU A 116 5.61 -22.50 -1.22
C LEU A 116 4.23 -22.90 -1.81
N THR A 117 3.65 -24.00 -1.33
CA THR A 117 2.38 -24.56 -1.85
C THR A 117 1.14 -23.82 -1.36
N ARG A 118 1.12 -23.32 -0.11
CA ARG A 118 0.00 -22.51 0.43
C ARG A 118 -0.05 -21.11 -0.18
N SER A 119 1.01 -20.68 -0.84
CA SER A 119 1.09 -19.38 -1.49
C SER A 119 0.20 -19.32 -2.72
N ARG A 120 -0.48 -18.18 -2.94
CA ARG A 120 -1.14 -17.94 -4.22
C ARG A 120 -0.06 -17.83 -5.31
N PRO A 121 -0.13 -18.58 -6.41
CA PRO A 121 0.84 -18.49 -7.49
C PRO A 121 0.69 -17.14 -8.19
N THR A 122 1.61 -16.21 -7.92
CA THR A 122 1.68 -14.92 -8.61
C THR A 122 2.95 -14.88 -9.44
N THR A 123 2.85 -15.27 -10.71
CA THR A 123 3.99 -15.29 -11.63
C THR A 123 4.48 -13.87 -11.89
N CYS A 124 5.75 -13.63 -11.60
CA CYS A 124 6.48 -12.46 -12.05
C CYS A 124 7.07 -12.74 -13.44
N PRO A 125 7.09 -11.77 -14.37
CA PRO A 125 7.80 -11.92 -15.64
C PRO A 125 9.32 -12.17 -15.51
N LEU A 126 9.88 -11.93 -14.32
CA LEU A 126 11.29 -12.23 -14.00
C LEU A 126 11.48 -13.66 -13.45
N ASP A 127 10.39 -14.39 -13.19
CA ASP A 127 10.49 -15.79 -12.75
C ASP A 127 10.97 -16.66 -13.92
N PRO A 128 11.85 -17.66 -13.68
CA PRO A 128 12.36 -18.54 -14.73
C PRO A 128 11.27 -19.47 -15.28
N ILE A 129 10.26 -19.78 -14.46
CA ILE A 129 9.11 -20.60 -14.83
C ILE A 129 7.84 -20.06 -14.15
N PRO A 130 6.64 -20.36 -14.70
CA PRO A 130 5.38 -20.01 -14.05
C PRO A 130 5.28 -20.54 -12.61
N SER A 131 4.77 -19.72 -11.67
CA SER A 131 4.74 -20.10 -10.25
C SER A 131 3.87 -21.33 -9.96
N ASN A 132 2.81 -21.55 -10.76
CA ASN A 132 1.99 -22.76 -10.67
C ASN A 132 2.77 -24.01 -11.07
N LEU A 133 3.61 -23.93 -12.11
CA LEU A 133 4.48 -25.03 -12.50
C LEU A 133 5.53 -25.31 -11.43
N LEU A 134 6.15 -24.25 -10.88
CA LEU A 134 7.07 -24.36 -9.75
C LEU A 134 6.43 -25.07 -8.55
N GLN A 135 5.17 -24.75 -8.23
CA GLN A 135 4.42 -25.41 -7.18
C GLN A 135 4.15 -26.89 -7.48
N THR A 136 3.82 -27.24 -8.73
CA THR A 136 3.59 -28.64 -9.15
C THR A 136 4.86 -29.47 -9.02
N ILE A 137 6.02 -28.94 -9.41
CA ILE A 137 7.30 -29.66 -9.35
C ILE A 137 8.02 -29.52 -8.01
N ALA A 138 7.45 -28.77 -7.06
CA ALA A 138 8.08 -28.41 -5.80
C ALA A 138 8.69 -29.60 -5.03
N PRO A 139 8.04 -30.78 -4.93
CA PRO A 139 8.62 -31.92 -4.21
C PRO A 139 10.01 -32.35 -4.73
N ALA A 140 10.29 -32.16 -6.02
CA ALA A 140 11.57 -32.54 -6.62
C ALA A 140 12.68 -31.50 -6.42
N ILE A 141 12.32 -30.23 -6.17
CA ILE A 141 13.27 -29.10 -6.10
C ILE A 141 13.33 -28.46 -4.72
N ILE A 142 12.54 -28.96 -3.76
CA ILE A 142 12.45 -28.38 -2.42
C ILE A 142 13.77 -28.36 -1.65
N PRO A 143 14.69 -29.35 -1.77
CA PRO A 143 15.95 -29.28 -1.05
C PRO A 143 16.78 -28.05 -1.45
N ALA A 144 16.82 -27.74 -2.75
CA ALA A 144 17.55 -26.59 -3.29
C ALA A 144 16.91 -25.25 -2.88
N ILE A 145 15.57 -25.16 -2.88
CA ILE A 145 14.86 -23.96 -2.44
C ILE A 145 15.07 -23.73 -0.94
N THR A 146 14.99 -24.79 -0.14
CA THR A 146 15.21 -24.75 1.31
C THR A 146 16.63 -24.30 1.63
N HIS A 147 17.62 -24.86 0.94
CA HIS A 147 19.01 -24.44 1.06
C HIS A 147 19.18 -22.94 0.73
N THR A 148 18.56 -22.46 -0.35
CA THR A 148 18.64 -21.05 -0.75
C THR A 148 18.02 -20.11 0.29
N ILE A 149 16.85 -20.47 0.83
CA ILE A 149 16.17 -19.69 1.88
C ILE A 149 17.02 -19.68 3.15
N ASN A 150 17.48 -20.83 3.62
CA ASN A 150 18.27 -20.93 4.83
C ASN A 150 19.62 -20.25 4.69
N ALA A 151 20.28 -20.31 3.53
CA ALA A 151 21.50 -19.55 3.28
C ALA A 151 21.28 -18.04 3.44
N SER A 152 20.17 -17.51 2.91
CA SER A 152 19.79 -16.11 3.10
C SER A 152 19.53 -15.78 4.58
N LEU A 153 18.77 -16.62 5.28
CA LEU A 153 18.44 -16.42 6.70
C LEU A 153 19.70 -16.45 7.58
N THR A 154 20.58 -17.43 7.41
CA THR A 154 21.78 -17.59 8.22
C THR A 154 22.84 -16.53 7.92
N SER A 155 22.97 -16.10 6.66
CA SER A 155 23.95 -15.06 6.28
C SER A 155 23.50 -13.64 6.55
N GLY A 156 22.20 -13.42 6.81
CA GLY A 156 21.67 -12.07 6.97
C GLY A 156 21.66 -11.27 5.67
N VAL A 157 21.59 -11.95 4.53
CA VAL A 157 21.66 -11.32 3.20
C VAL A 157 20.42 -11.69 2.38
N PHE A 158 19.72 -10.66 1.90
CA PHE A 158 18.64 -10.83 0.95
C PHE A 158 19.22 -11.01 -0.48
N PRO A 159 18.85 -12.08 -1.22
CA PRO A 159 19.44 -12.37 -2.52
C PRO A 159 19.28 -11.24 -3.54
N THR A 160 20.38 -10.84 -4.20
CA THR A 160 20.38 -9.75 -5.19
C THR A 160 19.43 -10.01 -6.36
N ALA A 161 19.28 -11.26 -6.79
CA ALA A 161 18.34 -11.66 -7.84
C ALA A 161 16.87 -11.33 -7.50
N PHE A 162 16.53 -11.18 -6.21
CA PHE A 162 15.17 -10.86 -5.75
C PHE A 162 14.94 -9.36 -5.54
N LYS A 163 15.96 -8.52 -5.75
CA LYS A 163 15.89 -7.07 -5.50
C LYS A 163 15.32 -6.26 -6.67
N GLN A 164 15.09 -6.88 -7.83
CA GLN A 164 14.45 -6.25 -8.98
C GLN A 164 12.94 -6.51 -9.01
N ALA A 165 12.17 -5.44 -9.15
CA ALA A 165 10.72 -5.50 -9.35
C ALA A 165 10.34 -5.26 -10.81
N HIS A 166 9.32 -5.96 -11.28
CA HIS A 166 8.65 -5.66 -12.55
C HIS A 166 7.38 -4.85 -12.25
N VAL A 167 7.36 -3.58 -12.64
CA VAL A 167 6.25 -2.67 -12.33
C VAL A 167 5.28 -2.61 -13.51
N THR A 168 4.01 -2.91 -13.24
CA THR A 168 2.91 -2.72 -14.21
C THR A 168 2.08 -1.52 -13.77
N PRO A 169 2.02 -0.43 -14.56
CA PRO A 169 1.15 0.71 -14.30
C PRO A 169 -0.31 0.28 -14.38
N LEU A 170 -1.08 0.56 -13.34
CA LEU A 170 -2.51 0.26 -13.29
C LEU A 170 -3.31 1.56 -13.13
N LEU A 171 -4.33 1.75 -13.95
CA LEU A 171 -5.21 2.91 -13.85
C LEU A 171 -5.96 2.86 -12.52
N LYS A 172 -5.91 3.95 -11.73
CA LYS A 172 -6.49 4.04 -10.39
C LYS A 172 -7.99 3.78 -10.39
N LYS A 173 -8.70 4.30 -11.39
CA LYS A 173 -10.15 4.10 -11.60
C LYS A 173 -10.42 4.00 -13.11
N PRO A 174 -11.34 3.13 -13.56
CA PRO A 174 -11.67 2.99 -14.98
C PRO A 174 -12.18 4.27 -15.65
N SER A 175 -12.78 5.19 -14.87
CA SER A 175 -13.35 6.45 -15.36
C SER A 175 -12.33 7.58 -15.55
N LEU A 176 -11.07 7.38 -15.16
CA LEU A 176 -10.03 8.40 -15.27
C LEU A 176 -9.43 8.42 -16.67
N ASN A 177 -8.90 9.57 -17.09
CA ASN A 177 -8.26 9.73 -18.38
C ASN A 177 -6.98 8.89 -18.47
N PRO A 178 -6.89 7.88 -19.36
CA PRO A 178 -5.69 7.05 -19.55
C PRO A 178 -4.48 7.80 -20.13
N ALA A 179 -4.66 9.01 -20.66
CA ALA A 179 -3.55 9.81 -21.18
C ALA A 179 -2.77 10.57 -20.09
N GLN A 180 -3.28 10.62 -18.85
CA GLN A 180 -2.64 11.34 -17.75
C GLN A 180 -1.86 10.37 -16.85
N VAL A 181 -0.56 10.63 -16.66
CA VAL A 181 0.34 9.81 -15.82
C VAL A 181 -0.11 9.74 -14.36
N ASP A 182 -0.66 10.82 -13.82
CA ASP A 182 -1.15 10.92 -12.44
C ASP A 182 -2.26 9.91 -12.13
N ASN A 183 -2.97 9.42 -13.14
CA ASN A 183 -4.05 8.47 -12.98
C ASN A 183 -3.57 7.03 -12.82
N TYR A 184 -2.26 6.78 -12.93
CA TYR A 184 -1.68 5.46 -12.76
C TYR A 184 -1.08 5.25 -11.37
N ARG A 185 -1.12 4.00 -10.89
CA ARG A 185 -0.36 3.52 -9.74
C ARG A 185 0.64 2.46 -10.18
N PRO A 186 1.86 2.45 -9.61
CA PRO A 186 2.82 1.38 -9.88
C PRO A 186 2.43 0.11 -9.13
N VAL A 187 2.18 -1.01 -9.81
CA VAL A 187 2.00 -2.31 -9.15
C VAL A 187 3.27 -3.13 -9.32
N SER A 188 3.97 -3.43 -8.23
CA SER A 188 5.21 -4.23 -8.32
C SER A 188 4.91 -5.72 -8.30
N LEU A 189 5.30 -6.40 -9.36
CA LEU A 189 5.36 -7.85 -9.45
C LEU A 189 6.76 -8.29 -9.01
N LEU A 190 6.85 -8.88 -7.81
CA LEU A 190 8.09 -9.43 -7.27
C LEU A 190 8.22 -10.93 -7.60
N PRO A 191 9.45 -11.45 -7.75
CA PRO A 191 9.69 -12.87 -7.98
C PRO A 191 8.96 -13.76 -6.97
N PHE A 192 8.44 -14.89 -7.40
CA PHE A 192 7.65 -15.74 -6.52
C PHE A 192 8.48 -16.30 -5.36
N LEU A 193 9.72 -16.70 -5.62
CA LEU A 193 10.64 -17.16 -4.57
C LEU A 193 11.07 -16.05 -3.61
N SER A 194 11.15 -14.79 -4.06
CA SER A 194 11.32 -13.62 -3.19
C SER A 194 10.21 -13.57 -2.15
N LYS A 195 8.96 -13.69 -2.59
CA LYS A 195 7.80 -13.67 -1.69
C LYS A 195 7.78 -14.87 -0.75
N THR A 196 8.24 -16.04 -1.18
CA THR A 196 8.37 -17.22 -0.29
C THR A 196 9.37 -16.97 0.83
N LEU A 197 10.55 -16.41 0.51
CA LEU A 197 11.54 -16.01 1.49
C LEU A 197 11.01 -14.94 2.45
N GLU A 198 10.35 -13.91 1.91
CA GLU A 198 9.72 -12.86 2.74
C GLU A 198 8.67 -13.42 3.70
N ARG A 199 7.92 -14.48 3.33
CA ARG A 199 6.97 -15.16 4.23
C ARG A 199 7.68 -15.91 5.36
N ALA A 200 8.81 -16.54 5.07
CA ALA A 200 9.61 -17.21 6.09
C ALA A 200 10.08 -16.19 7.15
N VAL A 201 10.60 -15.03 6.71
CA VAL A 201 10.97 -13.93 7.60
C VAL A 201 9.76 -13.35 8.33
N LEU A 202 8.67 -13.09 7.61
CA LEU A 202 7.43 -12.56 8.20
C LEU A 202 6.93 -13.43 9.35
N ASN A 203 6.87 -14.75 9.16
CA ASN A 203 6.37 -15.67 10.18
C ASN A 203 7.20 -15.61 11.47
N GLN A 204 8.52 -15.54 11.35
CA GLN A 204 9.41 -15.49 12.51
C GLN A 204 9.36 -14.13 13.21
N VAL A 205 9.42 -13.04 12.43
CA VAL A 205 9.38 -11.67 12.96
C VAL A 205 8.03 -11.36 13.59
N SER A 206 6.92 -11.69 12.93
CA SER A 206 5.58 -11.54 13.53
C SER A 206 5.41 -12.38 14.78
N GLY A 207 6.00 -13.58 14.84
CA GLY A 207 6.04 -14.42 16.04
C GLY A 207 6.72 -13.71 17.21
N PHE A 208 7.93 -13.20 16.98
CA PHE A 208 8.68 -12.42 17.97
C PHE A 208 7.92 -11.18 18.44
N LEU A 209 7.41 -10.36 17.51
CA LEU A 209 6.69 -9.13 17.83
C LEU A 209 5.41 -9.39 18.64
N SER A 210 4.69 -10.47 18.33
CA SER A 210 3.46 -10.84 19.03
C SER A 210 3.74 -11.40 20.43
N GLN A 211 4.81 -12.18 20.59
CA GLN A 211 5.22 -12.74 21.89
C GLN A 211 5.64 -11.67 22.90
N ASN A 212 6.11 -10.51 22.41
CA ASN A 212 6.60 -9.40 23.22
C ASN A 212 5.64 -8.20 23.25
N ASP A 213 4.39 -8.34 22.75
CA ASP A 213 3.36 -7.27 22.68
C ASP A 213 3.87 -5.95 22.05
N LEU A 214 4.66 -6.07 20.98
CA LEU A 214 5.30 -4.92 20.32
C LEU A 214 4.48 -4.33 19.16
N LEU A 215 3.38 -4.98 18.78
CA LEU A 215 2.50 -4.51 17.72
C LEU A 215 1.40 -3.62 18.27
N ASP A 216 1.06 -2.56 17.55
CA ASP A 216 -0.07 -1.71 17.92
C ASP A 216 -1.38 -2.53 17.93
N GLN A 217 -2.05 -2.57 19.07
CA GLN A 217 -3.33 -3.27 19.25
C GLN A 217 -4.44 -2.70 18.36
N ASN A 218 -4.33 -1.42 17.98
CA ASN A 218 -5.28 -0.72 17.10
C ASN A 218 -4.95 -0.87 15.61
N GLN A 219 -3.93 -1.66 15.24
CA GLN A 219 -3.65 -2.05 13.85
C GLN A 219 -4.32 -3.39 13.54
N SER A 220 -5.31 -3.36 12.64
CA SER A 220 -6.05 -4.56 12.22
C SER A 220 -5.41 -5.29 11.04
N TRP A 221 -4.49 -4.65 10.31
CA TRP A 221 -3.87 -5.27 9.14
C TRP A 221 -2.85 -6.36 9.54
N PHE A 222 -2.87 -7.51 8.84
CA PHE A 222 -2.07 -8.71 9.14
C PHE A 222 -2.28 -9.34 10.53
N LYS A 223 -3.28 -8.90 11.30
CA LYS A 223 -3.67 -9.56 12.55
C LYS A 223 -4.65 -10.70 12.25
N LYS A 224 -4.34 -11.90 12.75
CA LYS A 224 -5.20 -13.08 12.56
C LYS A 224 -6.58 -12.78 13.16
N GLY A 225 -7.64 -13.01 12.38
CA GLY A 225 -9.02 -12.75 12.80
C GLY A 225 -9.51 -11.31 12.61
N HIS A 226 -8.68 -10.44 12.02
CA HIS A 226 -9.08 -9.08 11.66
C HIS A 226 -9.31 -8.96 10.15
N SER A 227 -10.22 -8.06 9.77
CA SER A 227 -10.53 -7.72 8.37
C SER A 227 -10.93 -6.24 8.25
N THR A 228 -11.20 -5.79 7.03
CA THR A 228 -11.77 -4.45 6.80
C THR A 228 -13.12 -4.27 7.51
N GLU A 229 -13.91 -5.34 7.58
CA GLU A 229 -15.22 -5.36 8.24
C GLU A 229 -15.09 -5.26 9.75
N THR A 230 -14.13 -5.95 10.38
CA THR A 230 -13.92 -5.84 11.84
C THR A 230 -13.43 -4.45 12.22
N ALA A 231 -12.55 -3.86 11.40
CA ALA A 231 -12.07 -2.49 11.57
C ALA A 231 -13.21 -1.47 11.47
N LEU A 232 -14.04 -1.58 10.43
CA LEU A 232 -15.22 -0.74 10.24
C LEU A 232 -16.23 -0.89 11.37
N LEU A 233 -16.49 -2.14 11.80
CA LEU A 233 -17.43 -2.44 12.88
C LEU A 233 -16.97 -1.80 14.19
N SER A 234 -15.69 -1.92 14.54
CA SER A 234 -15.13 -1.33 15.77
C SER A 234 -15.35 0.18 15.84
N VAL A 235 -15.00 0.91 14.78
CA VAL A 235 -15.19 2.37 14.72
C VAL A 235 -16.69 2.72 14.71
N THR A 236 -17.48 2.04 13.88
CA THR A 236 -18.91 2.32 13.75
C THR A 236 -19.67 2.07 15.06
N GLU A 237 -19.33 1.01 15.80
CA GLU A 237 -19.95 0.71 17.08
C GLU A 237 -19.62 1.79 18.11
N ALA A 238 -18.35 2.19 18.23
CA ALA A 238 -17.96 3.27 19.13
C ALA A 238 -18.76 4.57 18.89
N LEU A 239 -18.94 4.96 17.61
CA LEU A 239 -19.72 6.15 17.25
C LEU A 239 -21.22 5.97 17.57
N LYS A 240 -21.78 4.78 17.34
CA LYS A 240 -23.19 4.47 17.66
C LYS A 240 -23.43 4.46 19.17
N THR A 241 -22.56 3.83 19.95
CA THR A 241 -22.65 3.79 21.41
C THR A 241 -22.57 5.20 22.00
N ALA A 242 -21.64 6.03 21.52
CA ALA A 242 -21.52 7.43 21.94
C ALA A 242 -22.82 8.23 21.66
N ARG A 243 -23.39 8.04 20.47
CA ARG A 243 -24.67 8.67 20.11
C ARG A 243 -25.80 8.21 21.03
N ALA A 244 -25.89 6.91 21.34
CA ALA A 244 -26.88 6.37 22.26
C ALA A 244 -26.73 6.96 23.68
N ALA A 245 -25.50 7.29 24.09
CA ALA A 245 -25.19 7.99 25.34
C ALA A 245 -25.41 9.52 25.26
N GLY A 246 -25.96 10.05 24.16
CA GLY A 246 -26.22 11.49 23.99
C GLY A 246 -24.99 12.34 23.67
N GLN A 247 -23.85 11.71 23.35
CA GLN A 247 -22.62 12.40 22.95
C GLN A 247 -22.60 12.69 21.45
N SER A 248 -21.79 13.67 21.05
CA SER A 248 -21.39 13.89 19.66
C SER A 248 -20.05 13.21 19.39
N SER A 249 -19.73 13.00 18.13
CA SER A 249 -18.46 12.38 17.74
C SER A 249 -17.90 12.96 16.46
N VAL A 250 -16.57 12.98 16.38
CA VAL A 250 -15.81 13.37 15.20
C VAL A 250 -15.04 12.15 14.71
N LEU A 251 -15.02 11.93 13.40
CA LEU A 251 -14.22 10.92 12.72
C LEU A 251 -13.32 11.63 11.69
N ILE A 252 -12.03 11.37 11.73
CA ILE A 252 -11.02 11.92 10.82
C ILE A 252 -10.39 10.75 10.07
N LEU A 253 -10.39 10.82 8.74
CA LEU A 253 -9.78 9.83 7.86
C LEU A 253 -8.51 10.44 7.26
N LEU A 254 -7.34 10.01 7.73
CA LEU A 254 -6.06 10.48 7.21
C LEU A 254 -5.75 9.80 5.87
N ASP A 255 -5.24 10.56 4.90
CA ASP A 255 -4.69 10.04 3.64
C ASP A 255 -3.21 10.43 3.57
N LEU A 256 -2.33 9.49 3.23
CA LEU A 256 -0.91 9.74 3.06
C LEU A 256 -0.55 9.78 1.57
N SER A 257 0.33 10.70 1.20
CA SER A 257 0.88 10.78 -0.15
C SER A 257 2.00 9.76 -0.33
N ALA A 258 1.75 8.73 -1.16
CA ALA A 258 2.74 7.72 -1.53
C ALA A 258 3.37 6.99 -0.32
N ALA A 259 2.54 6.65 0.68
CA ALA A 259 2.96 6.16 1.99
C ALA A 259 4.04 5.06 1.96
N PHE A 260 3.82 4.00 1.18
CA PHE A 260 4.78 2.90 1.06
C PHE A 260 6.06 3.28 0.33
N ASP A 261 6.00 4.22 -0.61
CA ASP A 261 7.14 4.60 -1.45
C ASP A 261 8.09 5.58 -0.74
N THR A 262 7.64 6.27 0.31
CA THR A 262 8.39 7.31 1.02
C THR A 262 9.06 6.85 2.31
N VAL A 263 8.84 5.59 2.74
CA VAL A 263 9.44 5.03 3.95
C VAL A 263 10.96 5.20 3.93
N ASN A 264 11.53 5.92 4.89
CA ASN A 264 12.97 6.09 5.00
C ASN A 264 13.62 4.81 5.56
N HIS A 265 14.64 4.30 4.86
CA HIS A 265 15.28 3.01 5.22
C HIS A 265 16.06 3.09 6.53
N ASP A 266 16.83 4.14 6.76
CA ASP A 266 17.65 4.31 7.98
C ASP A 266 16.76 4.48 9.21
N PHE A 267 15.68 5.27 9.07
CA PHE A 267 14.70 5.45 10.12
C PHE A 267 13.97 4.14 10.45
N LEU A 268 13.53 3.39 9.43
CA LEU A 268 12.91 2.07 9.62
C LEU A 268 13.86 1.09 10.33
N LEU A 269 15.13 1.05 9.95
CA LEU A 269 16.14 0.20 10.59
C LEU A 269 16.37 0.60 12.05
N THR A 270 16.34 1.90 12.36
CA THR A 270 16.43 2.41 13.73
C THR A 270 15.25 1.96 14.57
N ILE A 271 14.02 2.04 14.04
CA ILE A 271 12.82 1.54 14.75
C ILE A 271 12.93 0.03 14.99
N LEU A 272 13.30 -0.75 13.97
CA LEU A 272 13.48 -2.19 14.11
C LEU A 272 14.48 -2.53 15.21
N SER A 273 15.62 -1.82 15.24
CA SER A 273 16.63 -1.96 16.29
C SER A 273 16.08 -1.64 17.68
N ASN A 274 15.29 -0.58 17.81
CA ASN A 274 14.67 -0.20 19.08
C ASN A 274 13.63 -1.23 19.57
N MET A 275 12.99 -1.94 18.64
CA MET A 275 12.05 -3.04 18.94
C MET A 275 12.76 -4.38 19.21
N GLY A 276 14.08 -4.39 19.36
CA GLY A 276 14.85 -5.59 19.69
C GLY A 276 15.26 -6.44 18.48
N ILE A 277 15.08 -5.97 17.24
CA ILE A 277 15.61 -6.67 16.06
C ILE A 277 17.11 -6.37 15.94
N ALA A 278 17.95 -7.39 16.07
CA ALA A 278 19.40 -7.21 16.23
C ALA A 278 20.23 -8.03 15.23
N ASP A 279 21.53 -7.76 15.21
CA ASP A 279 22.59 -8.54 14.56
C ASP A 279 22.26 -8.99 13.13
N ASN A 280 22.17 -10.32 12.93
CA ASN A 280 22.00 -10.95 11.63
C ASN A 280 20.62 -10.66 11.04
N VAL A 281 19.58 -10.57 11.88
CA VAL A 281 18.21 -10.23 11.44
C VAL A 281 18.16 -8.76 10.98
N LEU A 282 18.77 -7.84 11.73
CA LEU A 282 18.84 -6.43 11.33
C LEU A 282 19.65 -6.25 10.04
N SER A 283 20.75 -7.00 9.91
CA SER A 283 21.57 -7.05 8.68
C SER A 283 20.76 -7.55 7.48
N TRP A 284 19.89 -8.54 7.69
CA TRP A 284 18.97 -9.03 6.66
C TRP A 284 18.00 -7.96 6.19
N PHE A 285 17.39 -7.20 7.11
CA PHE A 285 16.49 -6.09 6.74
C PHE A 285 17.23 -4.97 6.00
N ARG A 286 18.45 -4.62 6.44
CA ARG A 286 19.30 -3.66 5.71
C ARG A 286 19.56 -4.16 4.30
N SER A 287 19.95 -5.43 4.15
CA SER A 287 20.16 -6.04 2.83
C SER A 287 18.88 -6.11 2.00
N TYR A 288 17.72 -6.38 2.59
CA TYR A 288 16.41 -6.42 1.92
C TYR A 288 16.02 -5.07 1.29
N LEU A 289 16.30 -3.98 2.01
CA LEU A 289 15.96 -2.60 1.63
C LEU A 289 16.97 -1.99 0.65
N THR A 290 18.26 -2.27 0.81
CA THR A 290 19.34 -1.67 0.00
C THR A 290 19.52 -2.35 -1.36
N GLY A 291 19.82 -1.55 -2.39
CA GLY A 291 20.19 -2.03 -3.73
C GLY A 291 18.99 -2.54 -4.53
N ARG A 292 17.79 -2.05 -4.22
CA ARG A 292 16.57 -2.39 -4.94
C ARG A 292 16.42 -1.57 -6.20
N SER A 293 15.80 -2.18 -7.21
CA SER A 293 15.48 -1.50 -8.46
C SER A 293 14.14 -1.97 -9.02
N PHE A 294 13.57 -1.19 -9.93
CA PHE A 294 12.42 -1.60 -10.71
C PHE A 294 12.55 -1.23 -12.18
N LYS A 295 11.79 -1.93 -13.03
CA LYS A 295 11.55 -1.56 -14.43
C LYS A 295 10.05 -1.47 -14.67
N VAL A 296 9.60 -0.43 -15.37
CA VAL A 296 8.20 -0.28 -15.76
C VAL A 296 7.97 -1.03 -17.07
N SER A 297 6.92 -1.84 -17.11
CA SER A 297 6.42 -2.49 -18.31
C SER A 297 5.14 -1.81 -18.78
N TRP A 298 5.17 -1.27 -19.98
CA TRP A 298 4.04 -0.57 -20.58
C TRP A 298 3.94 -0.91 -22.06
N GLN A 299 2.80 -1.44 -22.48
CA GLN A 299 2.51 -1.78 -23.88
C GLN A 299 3.59 -2.63 -24.56
N GLY A 300 4.15 -3.60 -23.83
CA GLY A 300 5.18 -4.51 -24.33
C GLY A 300 6.61 -3.93 -24.34
N GLN A 301 6.79 -2.68 -23.90
CA GLN A 301 8.09 -2.04 -23.76
C GLN A 301 8.50 -1.98 -22.29
N LEU A 302 9.81 -2.10 -22.03
CA LEU A 302 10.40 -1.95 -20.70
C LEU A 302 11.17 -0.63 -20.60
N SER A 303 11.06 0.05 -19.46
CA SER A 303 11.88 1.22 -19.14
C SER A 303 13.32 0.83 -18.81
N SER A 304 14.18 1.86 -18.73
CA SER A 304 15.44 1.75 -18.01
C SER A 304 15.20 1.33 -16.54
N ALA A 305 16.21 0.70 -15.93
CA ALA A 305 16.13 0.34 -14.51
C ALA A 305 16.22 1.59 -13.64
N ARG A 306 15.34 1.71 -12.65
CA ARG A 306 15.34 2.78 -11.65
C ARG A 306 15.72 2.21 -10.30
N SER A 307 16.66 2.84 -9.61
CA SER A 307 17.03 2.49 -8.24
C SER A 307 16.01 3.03 -7.24
N LEU A 308 15.79 2.30 -6.15
CA LEU A 308 14.93 2.71 -5.03
C LEU A 308 15.80 2.96 -3.80
N SER A 309 15.85 4.22 -3.35
CA SER A 309 16.53 4.65 -2.13
C SER A 309 15.59 4.80 -0.93
N THR A 310 14.28 4.83 -1.17
CA THR A 310 13.24 4.88 -0.15
C THR A 310 12.12 3.90 -0.49
N GLY A 311 11.27 3.66 0.50
CA GLY A 311 10.06 2.90 0.36
C GLY A 311 10.24 1.40 0.57
N VAL A 312 9.11 0.73 0.74
CA VAL A 312 8.99 -0.72 0.72
C VAL A 312 8.17 -1.13 -0.51
N PRO A 313 8.51 -2.24 -1.20
CA PRO A 313 7.90 -2.54 -2.49
C PRO A 313 6.39 -2.77 -2.38
N GLN A 314 5.58 -2.06 -3.18
CA GLN A 314 4.14 -2.29 -3.24
C GLN A 314 3.83 -3.67 -3.83
N GLY A 315 3.33 -4.60 -3.01
CA GLY A 315 3.11 -6.00 -3.40
C GLY A 315 4.13 -6.99 -2.82
N SER A 316 5.06 -6.49 -2.01
CA SER A 316 5.86 -7.30 -1.08
C SER A 316 4.99 -7.93 0.01
N VAL A 317 5.51 -9.01 0.59
CA VAL A 317 4.89 -9.67 1.74
C VAL A 317 5.21 -8.91 3.02
N LEU A 318 6.44 -8.39 3.15
CA LEU A 318 6.89 -7.67 4.33
C LEU A 318 6.47 -6.21 4.38
N GLY A 319 6.26 -5.56 3.23
CA GLY A 319 6.01 -4.12 3.15
C GLY A 319 4.95 -3.61 4.12
N PRO A 320 3.79 -4.28 4.26
CA PRO A 320 2.78 -3.79 5.18
C PRO A 320 3.06 -4.01 6.67
N LEU A 321 3.78 -5.07 7.05
CA LEU A 321 4.29 -5.20 8.42
C LEU A 321 5.29 -4.07 8.71
N LEU A 322 6.24 -3.85 7.80
CA LEU A 322 7.25 -2.80 7.94
C LEU A 322 6.62 -1.41 8.03
N PHE A 323 5.57 -1.14 7.25
CA PHE A 323 4.84 0.11 7.35
C PHE A 323 4.11 0.25 8.69
N SER A 324 3.50 -0.82 9.18
CA SER A 324 2.84 -0.82 10.50
C SER A 324 3.83 -0.54 11.64
N ILE A 325 5.03 -1.15 11.56
CA ILE A 325 6.14 -0.86 12.48
C ILE A 325 6.55 0.61 12.37
N TYR A 326 6.68 1.11 11.14
CA TYR A 326 7.09 2.49 10.87
C TYR A 326 6.16 3.54 11.49
N THR A 327 4.85 3.25 11.55
CA THR A 327 3.84 4.16 12.07
C THR A 327 3.40 3.87 13.51
N THR A 328 4.05 2.94 14.22
CA THR A 328 3.61 2.50 15.55
C THR A 328 3.59 3.63 16.59
N SER A 329 4.55 4.57 16.55
CA SER A 329 4.61 5.68 17.53
C SER A 329 3.58 6.79 17.28
N LEU A 330 2.95 6.85 16.09
CA LEU A 330 1.89 7.82 15.76
C LEU A 330 0.69 7.68 16.72
N GLY A 331 0.40 6.46 17.16
CA GLY A 331 -0.69 6.18 18.09
C GLY A 331 -0.59 6.93 19.42
N GLN A 332 0.63 7.22 19.89
CA GLN A 332 0.86 7.98 21.12
C GLN A 332 0.55 9.47 20.92
N VAL A 333 0.94 10.03 19.77
CA VAL A 333 0.62 11.42 19.39
C VAL A 333 -0.89 11.62 19.29
N ILE A 334 -1.60 10.66 18.70
CA ILE A 334 -3.06 10.72 18.61
C ILE A 334 -3.70 10.72 20.01
N ARG A 335 -3.27 9.78 20.87
CA ARG A 335 -3.83 9.60 22.20
C ARG A 335 -3.55 10.78 23.14
N SER A 336 -2.44 11.50 22.97
CA SER A 336 -2.15 12.68 23.80
C SER A 336 -3.18 13.81 23.60
N HIS A 337 -3.93 13.81 22.50
CA HIS A 337 -5.02 14.75 22.22
C HIS A 337 -6.41 14.20 22.62
N GLY A 338 -6.46 13.05 23.28
CA GLY A 338 -7.70 12.39 23.69
C GLY A 338 -8.45 11.68 22.56
N PHE A 339 -7.83 11.55 21.38
CA PHE A 339 -8.39 10.79 20.27
C PHE A 339 -8.14 9.29 20.45
N SER A 340 -9.14 8.50 20.13
CA SER A 340 -8.97 7.10 19.80
C SER A 340 -8.65 6.95 18.32
N TYR A 341 -8.07 5.82 17.93
CA TYR A 341 -7.79 5.56 16.53
C TYR A 341 -7.89 4.09 16.17
N HIS A 342 -7.98 3.85 14.88
CA HIS A 342 -7.89 2.53 14.31
C HIS A 342 -7.14 2.58 12.98
N CYS A 343 -6.19 1.67 12.79
CA CYS A 343 -5.37 1.60 11.60
C CYS A 343 -5.68 0.33 10.82
N PHE A 344 -5.62 0.45 9.50
CA PHE A 344 -5.64 -0.67 8.57
C PHE A 344 -4.65 -0.40 7.45
N ALA A 345 -3.46 -0.99 7.55
CA ALA A 345 -2.32 -0.67 6.68
C ALA A 345 -1.97 0.84 6.76
N ASP A 346 -2.04 1.57 5.65
CA ASP A 346 -1.83 3.01 5.56
C ASP A 346 -3.05 3.87 5.92
N ASP A 347 -4.25 3.29 5.92
CA ASP A 347 -5.47 3.99 6.31
C ASP A 347 -5.52 4.16 7.84
N THR A 348 -5.45 5.40 8.31
CA THR A 348 -5.54 5.75 9.74
C THR A 348 -6.81 6.55 10.00
N GLN A 349 -7.65 6.03 10.89
CA GLN A 349 -8.92 6.64 11.28
C GLN A 349 -8.82 7.11 12.73
N LEU A 350 -9.05 8.39 12.98
CA LEU A 350 -9.08 8.97 14.31
C LEU A 350 -10.52 9.26 14.68
N TYR A 351 -10.91 9.01 15.92
CA TYR A 351 -12.23 9.42 16.39
C TYR A 351 -12.19 9.95 17.81
N LEU A 352 -13.05 10.91 18.06
CA LEU A 352 -13.16 11.60 19.34
C LEU A 352 -14.64 11.70 19.70
N LEU A 353 -14.96 11.26 20.91
CA LEU A 353 -16.29 11.34 21.50
C LEU A 353 -16.30 12.53 22.45
N PHE A 354 -17.36 13.34 22.42
CA PHE A 354 -17.41 14.56 23.22
C PHE A 354 -18.83 14.99 23.58
N SER A 355 -18.94 15.79 24.65
CA SER A 355 -20.19 16.46 25.00
C SER A 355 -20.53 17.51 23.93
N PRO A 356 -21.79 17.65 23.48
CA PRO A 356 -22.20 18.72 22.57
C PRO A 356 -21.88 20.14 23.07
N GLU A 357 -21.66 20.31 24.37
CA GLU A 357 -21.32 21.59 25.02
C GLU A 357 -19.79 21.85 25.04
N ASP A 358 -18.98 20.90 24.59
CA ASP A 358 -17.54 21.07 24.51
C ASP A 358 -17.16 21.99 23.35
N HIS A 359 -16.77 23.22 23.69
CA HIS A 359 -16.33 24.23 22.71
C HIS A 359 -14.85 24.11 22.34
N SER A 360 -14.07 23.24 23.00
CA SER A 360 -12.63 23.08 22.76
C SER A 360 -12.30 22.19 21.55
N ILE A 361 -13.31 21.55 20.94
CA ILE A 361 -13.16 20.50 19.92
C ILE A 361 -12.39 20.96 18.69
N SER A 362 -12.68 22.16 18.18
CA SER A 362 -11.99 22.70 17.01
C SER A 362 -10.50 22.91 17.28
N ALA A 363 -10.15 23.41 18.46
CA ALA A 363 -8.77 23.60 18.90
C ALA A 363 -8.05 22.26 19.07
N ARG A 364 -8.69 21.26 19.70
CA ARG A 364 -8.12 19.91 19.84
C ARG A 364 -7.88 19.23 18.50
N ILE A 365 -8.85 19.30 17.58
CA ILE A 365 -8.68 18.74 16.22
C ILE A 365 -7.50 19.41 15.52
N SER A 366 -7.43 20.74 15.57
CA SER A 366 -6.37 21.50 14.90
C SER A 366 -4.99 21.19 15.48
N GLN A 367 -4.86 21.14 16.82
CA GLN A 367 -3.61 20.79 17.47
C GLN A 367 -3.20 19.35 17.17
N CYS A 368 -4.14 18.41 17.24
CA CYS A 368 -3.89 17.00 16.91
C CYS A 368 -3.38 16.84 15.47
N LEU A 369 -4.04 17.46 14.49
CA LEU A 369 -3.62 17.41 13.10
C LEU A 369 -2.27 18.10 12.85
N SER A 370 -1.99 19.19 13.57
CA SER A 370 -0.69 19.87 13.52
C SER A 370 0.42 18.95 14.01
N ASP A 371 0.24 18.32 15.18
CA ASP A 371 1.24 17.44 15.78
C ASP A 371 1.43 16.16 14.95
N ILE A 372 0.35 15.59 14.41
CA ILE A 372 0.41 14.48 13.45
C ILE A 372 1.20 14.89 12.21
N SER A 373 0.96 16.09 11.67
CA SER A 373 1.69 16.58 10.51
C SER A 373 3.18 16.79 10.81
N SER A 374 3.54 17.29 12.00
CA SER A 374 4.94 17.43 12.42
C SER A 374 5.60 16.06 12.56
N TRP A 375 4.94 15.14 13.28
CA TRP A 375 5.40 13.76 13.46
C TRP A 375 5.62 13.07 12.11
N MET A 376 4.65 13.18 11.18
CA MET A 376 4.78 12.59 9.85
C MET A 376 5.97 13.17 9.09
N ARG A 377 6.18 14.48 9.15
CA ARG A 377 7.32 15.14 8.51
C ARG A 377 8.66 14.67 9.09
N GLU A 378 8.77 14.57 10.42
CA GLU A 378 9.95 14.01 11.12
C GLU A 378 10.22 12.56 10.71
N HIS A 379 9.16 11.82 10.38
CA HIS A 379 9.23 10.44 9.91
C HIS A 379 9.23 10.33 8.37
N HIS A 380 9.51 11.41 7.63
CA HIS A 380 9.58 11.40 6.16
C HIS A 380 8.29 10.90 5.46
N LEU A 381 7.14 11.12 6.09
CA LEU A 381 5.81 10.86 5.56
C LEU A 381 5.11 12.19 5.25
N GLN A 382 4.25 12.19 4.24
CA GLN A 382 3.50 13.37 3.85
C GLN A 382 1.99 13.15 4.02
N LEU A 383 1.39 13.91 4.94
CA LEU A 383 -0.06 13.96 5.08
C LEU A 383 -0.69 14.65 3.88
N ASN A 384 -1.70 14.02 3.28
CA ASN A 384 -2.48 14.58 2.19
C ASN A 384 -3.72 15.30 2.75
N LEU A 385 -3.53 16.56 3.15
CA LEU A 385 -4.61 17.41 3.65
C LEU A 385 -5.77 17.57 2.66
N SER A 386 -5.48 17.50 1.36
CA SER A 386 -6.49 17.67 0.31
C SER A 386 -7.46 16.50 0.20
N LYS A 387 -7.05 15.32 0.71
CA LYS A 387 -7.84 14.09 0.75
C LYS A 387 -8.21 13.63 2.15
N THR A 388 -7.60 14.19 3.19
CA THR A 388 -7.99 13.94 4.57
C THR A 388 -9.43 14.42 4.78
N GLU A 389 -10.28 13.58 5.33
CA GLU A 389 -11.71 13.87 5.52
C GLU A 389 -12.07 13.99 7.00
N LEU A 390 -12.82 15.04 7.35
CA LEU A 390 -13.39 15.26 8.67
C LEU A 390 -14.91 15.05 8.60
N LEU A 391 -15.43 14.16 9.43
CA LEU A 391 -16.85 13.80 9.53
C LEU A 391 -17.33 14.08 10.95
N VAL A 392 -18.43 14.81 11.09
CA VAL A 392 -19.03 15.14 12.39
C VAL A 392 -20.39 14.44 12.50
N HIS A 393 -20.57 13.68 13.57
CA HIS A 393 -21.84 13.05 13.94
C HIS A 393 -22.42 13.79 15.15
N HIS A 394 -23.56 14.46 14.94
CA HIS A 394 -24.25 15.21 15.97
C HIS A 394 -25.40 14.39 16.58
N ARG A 395 -25.74 14.68 17.84
CA ARG A 395 -26.80 14.04 18.64
C ARG A 395 -28.16 13.91 17.93
N PHE A 396 -28.52 14.86 17.06
CA PHE A 396 -29.89 15.03 16.55
C PHE A 396 -30.13 14.81 15.04
N ALA A 397 -29.13 14.52 14.20
CA ALA A 397 -29.36 14.25 12.77
C ALA A 397 -28.20 13.52 12.07
N LEU A 398 -28.55 12.62 11.14
CA LEU A 398 -27.63 12.13 10.10
C LEU A 398 -27.71 13.12 8.93
N TYR A 399 -26.70 14.00 8.78
CA TYR A 399 -26.59 14.83 7.59
C TYR A 399 -25.60 14.18 6.61
N THR A 400 -26.12 13.68 5.49
CA THR A 400 -25.32 13.20 4.34
C THR A 400 -25.83 13.86 3.07
N SER A 401 -24.99 14.59 2.31
CA SER A 401 -25.21 14.76 0.87
C SER A 401 -24.00 15.30 0.08
N LYS A 402 -23.94 14.91 -1.20
CA LYS A 402 -22.94 15.20 -2.25
C LYS A 402 -23.53 16.18 -3.30
N THR A 403 -22.86 17.33 -3.48
CA THR A 403 -22.34 17.86 -4.77
C THR A 403 -23.21 18.72 -5.74
N ILE A 404 -22.92 20.05 -5.72
CA ILE A 404 -22.68 21.07 -6.79
C ILE A 404 -23.87 21.70 -7.59
N PHE A 405 -24.21 22.97 -7.28
CA PHE A 405 -23.95 24.21 -8.06
C PHE A 405 -24.56 25.42 -7.31
N SER A 406 -23.77 26.48 -7.09
CA SER A 406 -24.14 27.83 -6.60
C SER A 406 -24.85 27.97 -5.25
N THR A 407 -24.22 28.74 -4.35
CA THR A 407 -24.85 29.55 -3.27
C THR A 407 -25.67 28.82 -2.20
N GLN A 408 -25.01 28.31 -1.15
CA GLN A 408 -25.23 28.60 0.28
C GLN A 408 -24.55 27.52 1.15
N ILE A 409 -23.95 27.95 2.26
CA ILE A 409 -22.79 27.34 2.93
C ILE A 409 -23.21 26.46 4.13
N LEU A 410 -22.62 25.27 4.25
CA LEU A 410 -22.28 24.57 5.52
C LEU A 410 -21.21 23.48 5.26
N TYR A 411 -20.30 23.28 6.22
CA TYR A 411 -18.86 23.13 5.99
C TYR A 411 -18.34 21.70 5.84
N LYS A 412 -17.65 21.45 4.72
CA LYS A 412 -16.56 20.47 4.58
C LYS A 412 -15.26 21.23 4.88
N TYR A 413 -14.62 21.00 6.02
CA TYR A 413 -13.23 21.45 6.17
C TYR A 413 -12.34 20.50 5.38
N ARG A 414 -12.09 20.87 4.11
CA ARG A 414 -10.80 20.56 3.51
C ARG A 414 -9.82 21.45 4.26
N LEU A 415 -8.83 20.89 4.97
CA LEU A 415 -7.85 21.72 5.68
C LEU A 415 -7.06 22.55 4.66
N SER A 416 -7.53 23.76 4.39
CA SER A 416 -6.69 24.87 3.99
C SER A 416 -6.24 25.54 5.29
N LEU A 417 -5.18 25.01 5.90
CA LEU A 417 -4.44 25.70 6.94
C LEU A 417 -3.76 26.92 6.28
N SER A 418 -4.48 28.03 6.15
CA SER A 418 -3.83 29.33 6.04
C SER A 418 -3.38 29.71 7.45
N LEU A 419 -2.14 29.38 7.78
CA LEU A 419 -1.41 30.02 8.87
C LEU A 419 -1.32 31.51 8.54
N SER A 420 -2.20 32.32 9.11
CA SER A 420 -2.00 33.76 9.23
C SER A 420 -2.10 34.13 10.71
N LEU A 421 -0.94 34.09 11.37
CA LEU A 421 -0.65 34.98 12.49
C LEU A 421 -0.76 36.42 11.98
N THR A 422 -1.82 37.13 12.35
CA THR A 422 -1.76 38.58 12.63
C THR A 422 -2.91 38.96 13.55
N ASP A 423 -2.52 39.20 14.78
CA ASP A 423 -3.07 40.16 15.72
C ASP A 423 -3.50 41.49 15.04
N LYS A 424 -4.72 41.97 15.33
CA LYS A 424 -5.09 43.37 15.67
C LYS A 424 -6.58 43.68 15.42
N GLY A 425 -7.28 43.91 16.54
CA GLY A 425 -8.06 45.13 16.80
C GLY A 425 -9.38 45.37 16.06
N CYS A 426 -10.50 45.02 16.71
CA CYS A 426 -11.48 45.94 17.32
C CYS A 426 -12.68 45.12 17.81
#